data_AF-A1ZDV7-F1
#
_entry.id   AF-A1ZDV7-F1
#
_cell.length_a   1.000
_cell.length_b   1.000
_cell.length_c   1.000
_cell.angle_alpha   90.00
_cell.angle_beta   90.00
_cell.angle_gamma   90.00
#
_symmetry.space_group_name_H-M   'P 1'
#
loop_
_entity.id
_entity.type
_entity.pdbx_description
1 polymer ?
#
loop_
_entity_poly.entity_id
_entity_poly.type
_entity_poly.pdbx_seq_one_letter_code
_entity_poly.pdbx_strand_id
1 'polypeptide(L)'
;MDYQTVATKVREFITFKDQIDKMKQELVELEQNPPKLTSDTVTWEEAVAYAEGKKAHEARIKEVRMGIQTRAELTSGREQEIGKLLPIQDHYILFKIMVNNEEQTFKIGYFPNSYGFRMERVASTPPSAAQSTNTEASA
;
A
#
# COMPACT_ATOMS: atom_id res chain seq x y z
N MET A 1 3.54 21.17 16.83
CA MET A 1 3.52 19.90 16.08
C MET A 1 3.41 20.27 14.61
N ASP A 2 4.32 19.76 13.77
CA ASP A 2 4.39 20.18 12.36
C ASP A 2 3.60 19.20 11.47
N TYR A 3 2.47 19.68 10.93
CA TYR A 3 1.62 18.91 10.01
C TYR A 3 2.37 18.46 8.75
N GLN A 4 3.43 19.17 8.35
CA GLN A 4 4.27 18.80 7.22
C GLN A 4 5.08 17.53 7.50
N THR A 5 5.49 17.32 8.76
CA THR A 5 6.17 16.10 9.20
C THR A 5 5.23 14.88 9.12
N VAL A 6 3.98 15.03 9.57
CA VAL A 6 2.95 13.98 9.46
C VAL A 6 2.67 13.66 7.98
N ALA A 7 2.43 14.68 7.16
CA ALA A 7 2.18 14.51 5.73
C ALA A 7 3.35 13.80 5.02
N THR A 8 4.59 14.10 5.40
CA THR A 8 5.79 13.45 4.85
C THR A 8 5.85 11.97 5.23
N LYS A 9 5.67 11.65 6.52
CA LYS A 9 5.68 10.25 6.98
C LYS A 9 4.53 9.44 6.38
N VAL A 10 3.36 10.05 6.20
CA VAL A 10 2.24 9.38 5.53
C VAL A 10 2.52 9.16 4.05
N ARG A 11 3.14 10.12 3.35
CA ARG A 11 3.59 9.91 1.96
C ARG A 11 4.51 8.71 1.86
N GLU A 12 5.54 8.66 2.70
CA GLU A 12 6.47 7.53 2.71
C GLU A 12 5.76 6.21 3.00
N PHE A 13 4.80 6.23 3.94
CA PHE A 13 4.00 5.07 4.29
C PHE A 13 3.16 4.56 3.12
N ILE A 14 2.53 5.46 2.36
CA ILE A 14 1.77 5.11 1.15
C ILE A 14 2.69 4.47 0.11
N THR A 15 3.81 5.11 -0.21
CA THR A 15 4.80 4.56 -1.16
C THR A 15 5.27 3.18 -0.73
N PHE A 16 5.47 2.97 0.58
CA PHE A 16 5.91 1.69 1.11
C PHE A 16 4.83 0.60 1.01
N LYS A 17 3.56 0.95 1.25
CA LYS A 17 2.43 0.04 1.00
C LYS A 17 2.32 -0.36 -0.46
N ASP A 18 2.44 0.59 -1.39
CA ASP A 18 2.43 0.31 -2.82
C ASP A 18 3.54 -0.67 -3.24
N GLN A 19 4.72 -0.57 -2.63
CA GLN A 19 5.81 -1.51 -2.86
C GLN A 19 5.46 -2.92 -2.36
N ILE A 20 4.87 -3.05 -1.18
CA ILE A 20 4.43 -4.35 -0.65
C ILE A 20 3.38 -4.98 -1.57
N ASP A 21 2.43 -4.18 -2.05
CA ASP A 21 1.37 -4.69 -2.91
C ASP A 21 1.91 -5.14 -4.28
N LYS A 22 2.90 -4.44 -4.83
CA LYS A 22 3.65 -4.92 -6.02
C LYS A 22 4.38 -6.24 -5.76
N MET A 23 5.05 -6.38 -4.62
CA MET A 23 5.72 -7.64 -4.27
C MET A 23 4.74 -8.79 -4.08
N LYS A 24 3.54 -8.52 -3.52
CA LYS A 24 2.47 -9.53 -3.43
C LYS A 24 1.97 -9.94 -4.81
N GLN A 25 1.82 -8.99 -5.74
CA GLN A 25 1.47 -9.30 -7.13
C GLN A 25 2.56 -10.15 -7.79
N GLU A 26 3.84 -9.78 -7.64
CA GLU A 26 4.97 -10.59 -8.12
C GLU A 26 4.94 -12.01 -7.54
N LEU A 27 4.65 -12.16 -6.25
CA LEU A 27 4.54 -13.47 -5.61
C LEU A 27 3.43 -14.32 -6.23
N VAL A 28 2.26 -13.73 -6.48
CA VAL A 28 1.13 -14.41 -7.13
C VAL A 28 1.51 -14.85 -8.55
N GLU A 29 2.16 -13.97 -9.32
CA GLU A 29 2.62 -14.30 -10.67
C GLU A 29 3.63 -15.44 -10.68
N LEU A 30 4.59 -15.43 -9.74
CA LEU A 30 5.56 -16.52 -9.59
C LEU A 30 4.86 -17.84 -9.23
N GLU A 31 3.94 -17.82 -8.27
CA GLU A 31 3.22 -19.02 -7.84
C GLU A 31 2.31 -19.61 -8.94
N GLN A 32 1.74 -18.76 -9.81
CA GLN A 32 0.92 -19.19 -10.94
C GLN A 32 1.72 -19.70 -12.13
N ASN A 33 2.99 -19.29 -12.26
CA ASN A 33 3.86 -19.63 -13.37
C ASN A 33 5.09 -20.44 -12.92
N PRO A 34 4.91 -21.64 -12.34
CA PRO A 34 6.03 -22.51 -12.03
C PRO A 34 6.70 -22.98 -13.32
N PRO A 35 8.03 -23.23 -13.31
CA PRO A 35 8.72 -23.79 -14.45
C PRO A 35 8.13 -25.16 -14.80
N LYS A 36 7.90 -25.40 -16.09
CA LYS A 36 7.33 -26.64 -16.64
C LYS A 36 8.26 -27.24 -17.67
N LEU A 37 8.34 -28.57 -17.70
CA LEU A 37 8.91 -29.30 -18.82
C LEU A 37 7.92 -29.27 -19.99
N THR A 38 8.42 -29.07 -21.19
CA THR A 38 7.61 -28.98 -22.42
C THR A 38 7.30 -30.35 -23.04
N SER A 39 7.98 -31.40 -22.58
CA SER A 39 7.89 -32.77 -23.10
C SER A 39 8.08 -33.79 -21.97
N ASP A 40 7.45 -34.96 -22.12
CA ASP A 40 7.63 -36.11 -21.21
C ASP A 40 8.98 -36.81 -21.42
N THR A 41 9.61 -36.60 -22.58
CA THR A 41 10.97 -37.07 -22.88
C THR A 41 11.85 -35.86 -23.13
N VAL A 42 12.89 -35.69 -22.30
CA VAL A 42 13.84 -34.58 -22.36
C VAL A 42 15.27 -35.11 -22.28
N THR A 43 16.23 -34.37 -22.83
CA THR A 43 17.64 -34.74 -22.70
C THR A 43 18.13 -34.53 -21.26
N TRP A 44 19.29 -35.08 -20.93
CA TRP A 44 19.89 -34.87 -19.62
C TRP A 44 20.19 -33.38 -19.37
N GLU A 45 20.66 -32.65 -20.39
CA GLU A 45 20.92 -31.21 -20.31
C GLU A 45 19.65 -30.41 -20.03
N GLU A 46 18.55 -30.75 -20.70
CA GLU A 46 17.24 -30.12 -20.47
C GLU A 46 16.69 -30.40 -19.07
N ALA A 47 16.87 -31.64 -18.57
CA ALA A 47 16.49 -32.02 -17.22
C ALA A 47 17.31 -31.27 -16.15
N VAL A 48 18.61 -31.10 -16.37
CA VAL A 48 19.49 -30.31 -15.49
C VAL A 48 19.07 -28.84 -15.50
N ALA A 49 18.88 -28.24 -16.68
CA ALA A 49 18.44 -26.85 -16.81
C ALA A 49 17.08 -26.61 -16.13
N TYR A 50 16.15 -27.56 -16.26
CA TYR A 50 14.87 -27.52 -15.55
C TYR A 50 15.04 -27.57 -14.03
N ALA A 51 15.86 -28.47 -13.51
CA ALA A 51 16.11 -28.60 -12.07
C ALA A 51 16.74 -27.32 -11.49
N GLU A 52 17.70 -26.72 -12.19
CA GLU A 52 18.30 -25.44 -11.82
C GLU A 52 17.28 -24.29 -11.88
N GLY A 53 16.49 -24.22 -12.96
CA GLY A 53 15.43 -23.23 -13.11
C GLY A 53 14.37 -23.34 -12.02
N LYS A 54 13.97 -24.57 -11.64
CA LYS A 54 13.06 -24.83 -10.52
C LYS A 54 13.64 -24.34 -9.20
N LYS A 55 14.91 -24.64 -8.92
CA LYS A 55 15.59 -24.18 -7.71
C LYS A 55 15.69 -22.66 -7.64
N ALA A 56 16.03 -22.00 -8.77
CA ALA A 56 16.08 -20.54 -8.85
C ALA A 56 14.71 -19.90 -8.63
N HIS A 57 13.66 -20.50 -9.20
CA HIS A 57 12.28 -20.06 -9.01
C HIS A 57 11.82 -20.19 -7.55
N GLU A 58 12.08 -21.32 -6.90
CA GLU A 58 11.77 -21.53 -5.48
C GLU A 58 12.55 -20.54 -4.58
N ALA A 59 13.82 -20.28 -4.90
CA ALA A 59 14.62 -19.28 -4.19
C ALA A 59 14.03 -17.87 -4.34
N ARG A 60 13.55 -17.51 -5.53
CA ARG A 60 12.91 -16.21 -5.78
C ARG A 60 11.60 -16.06 -4.99
N ILE A 61 10.74 -17.09 -5.00
CA ILE A 61 9.51 -17.10 -4.19
C ILE A 61 9.84 -16.87 -2.70
N LYS A 62 10.87 -17.56 -2.18
CA LYS A 62 11.31 -17.39 -0.79
C LYS A 62 11.80 -15.98 -0.51
N GLU A 63 12.62 -15.41 -1.39
CA GLU A 63 13.12 -14.05 -1.30
C GLU A 63 11.97 -13.03 -1.26
N VAL A 64 11.02 -13.11 -2.19
CA VAL A 64 9.88 -12.20 -2.28
C VAL A 64 9.00 -12.33 -1.02
N ARG A 65 8.71 -13.55 -0.56
CA ARG A 65 7.95 -13.78 0.69
C ARG A 65 8.63 -13.17 1.91
N MET A 66 9.93 -13.38 2.08
CA MET A 66 10.69 -12.78 3.18
C MET A 66 10.68 -11.25 3.09
N GLY A 67 10.86 -10.70 1.88
CA GLY A 67 10.79 -9.26 1.65
C GLY A 67 9.43 -8.67 2.02
N ILE A 68 8.33 -9.34 1.69
CA ILE A 68 6.97 -8.95 2.10
C ILE A 68 6.84 -8.96 3.63
N GLN A 69 7.29 -10.02 4.29
CA GLN A 69 7.19 -10.15 5.75
C GLN A 69 7.96 -9.04 6.47
N THR A 70 9.24 -8.86 6.14
CA THR A 70 10.08 -7.81 6.74
C THR A 70 9.46 -6.43 6.55
N ARG A 71 8.91 -6.16 5.36
CA ARG A 71 8.24 -4.90 5.09
C ARG A 71 6.91 -4.79 5.85
N ALA A 72 6.13 -5.85 6.00
CA ALA A 72 4.90 -5.82 6.81
C ALA A 72 5.20 -5.45 8.28
N GLU A 73 6.28 -5.97 8.86
CA GLU A 73 6.72 -5.63 10.22
C GLU A 73 7.13 -4.15 10.33
N LEU A 74 7.93 -3.65 9.37
CA LEU A 74 8.30 -2.23 9.31
C LEU A 74 7.08 -1.31 9.12
N THR A 75 6.05 -1.78 8.41
CA THR A 75 4.78 -1.06 8.20
C THR A 75 4.09 -0.81 9.54
N SER A 76 3.98 -1.84 10.38
CA SER A 76 3.38 -1.73 11.73
C SER A 76 4.13 -0.72 12.61
N GLY A 77 5.47 -0.72 12.58
CA GLY A 77 6.28 0.27 13.31
C GLY A 77 6.01 1.71 12.84
N ARG A 78 5.93 1.93 11.52
CA ARG A 78 5.61 3.25 10.94
C ARG A 78 4.19 3.71 11.29
N GLU A 79 3.21 2.82 11.32
CA GLU A 79 1.84 3.13 11.75
C GLU A 79 1.79 3.68 13.18
N GLN A 80 2.54 3.06 14.10
CA GLN A 80 2.64 3.53 15.48
C GLN A 80 3.34 4.89 15.59
N GLU A 81 4.41 5.11 14.81
CA GLU A 81 5.10 6.41 14.78
C GLU A 81 4.19 7.53 14.29
N ILE A 82 3.48 7.32 13.17
CA ILE A 82 2.55 8.32 12.62
C ILE A 82 1.44 8.57 13.63
N GLY A 83 0.90 7.53 14.25
CA GLY A 83 -0.16 7.64 15.26
C GLY A 83 0.22 8.51 16.45
N LYS A 84 1.47 8.41 16.95
CA LYS A 84 1.99 9.27 18.03
C LYS A 84 2.15 10.73 17.62
N LEU A 85 2.26 11.00 16.33
CA LEU A 85 2.40 12.35 15.78
C LEU A 85 1.06 12.97 15.38
N LEU A 86 -0.06 12.25 15.50
CA LEU A 86 -1.37 12.86 15.27
C LEU A 86 -1.75 13.74 16.47
N PRO A 87 -2.19 14.98 16.24
CA PRO A 87 -2.49 15.93 17.30
C PRO A 87 -3.74 15.57 18.11
N ILE A 88 -4.61 14.70 17.58
CA ILE A 88 -5.87 14.31 18.21
C ILE A 88 -5.99 12.78 18.10
N GLN A 89 -6.11 12.12 19.26
CA GLN A 89 -6.41 10.68 19.33
C GLN A 89 -7.90 10.44 19.14
N ASP A 90 -8.25 9.24 18.66
CA ASP A 90 -9.62 8.79 18.46
C ASP A 90 -10.46 9.67 17.51
N HIS A 91 -9.79 10.45 16.66
CA HIS A 91 -10.43 11.29 15.64
C HIS A 91 -9.74 11.11 14.29
N TYR A 92 -10.45 11.49 13.24
CA TYR A 92 -9.91 11.57 11.91
C TYR A 92 -9.55 13.00 11.53
N ILE A 93 -8.43 13.16 10.84
CA ILE A 93 -7.92 14.41 10.30
C ILE A 93 -7.70 14.23 8.80
N LEU A 94 -8.04 15.26 8.01
CA LEU A 94 -7.79 15.26 6.58
C LEU A 94 -6.39 15.80 6.29
N PHE A 95 -5.62 15.03 5.55
CA PHE A 95 -4.32 15.44 5.02
C PHE A 95 -4.36 15.46 3.50
N LYS A 96 -3.88 16.55 2.92
CA LYS A 96 -3.54 16.63 1.50
C LYS A 96 -2.10 16.17 1.33
N ILE A 97 -1.90 15.13 0.53
CA ILE A 97 -0.62 14.45 0.38
C ILE A 97 -0.34 14.29 -1.11
N MET A 98 0.81 14.78 -1.54
CA MET A 98 1.33 14.49 -2.89
C MET A 98 1.81 13.05 -2.94
N VAL A 99 1.22 12.23 -3.79
CA VAL A 99 1.61 10.84 -4.06
C VAL A 99 1.73 10.68 -5.57
N ASN A 100 2.85 10.17 -6.07
CA ASN A 100 3.10 10.01 -7.51
C ASN A 100 2.82 11.30 -8.32
N ASN A 101 3.22 12.46 -7.79
CA ASN A 101 2.98 13.80 -8.34
C ASN A 101 1.50 14.23 -8.41
N GLU A 102 0.58 13.50 -7.80
CA GLU A 102 -0.83 13.88 -7.69
C GLU A 102 -1.19 14.28 -6.26
N GLU A 103 -1.94 15.38 -6.08
CA GLU A 103 -2.51 15.74 -4.78
C GLU A 103 -3.67 14.79 -4.47
N GLN A 104 -3.55 14.04 -3.38
CA GLN A 104 -4.58 13.13 -2.89
C GLN A 104 -4.96 13.50 -1.46
N THR A 105 -6.25 13.42 -1.15
CA THR A 105 -6.75 13.67 0.21
C THR A 105 -6.93 12.36 0.94
N PHE A 106 -6.37 12.26 2.14
CA PHE A 106 -6.48 11.11 3.02
C PHE A 106 -7.13 11.50 4.34
N LYS A 107 -8.02 10.64 4.80
CA LYS A 107 -8.58 10.64 6.15
C LYS A 107 -7.69 9.77 7.03
N ILE A 108 -7.07 10.37 8.04
CA ILE A 108 -6.05 9.70 8.87
C ILE A 108 -6.43 9.83 10.34
N GLY A 109 -6.40 8.73 11.08
CA GLY A 109 -6.68 8.70 12.51
C GLY A 109 -5.87 7.63 13.23
N TYR A 110 -5.72 7.78 14.54
CA TYR A 110 -5.09 6.78 15.40
C TYR A 110 -5.98 6.52 16.62
N PHE A 111 -6.38 5.26 16.77
CA PHE A 111 -7.35 4.78 17.74
C PHE A 111 -6.69 3.72 18.63
N PRO A 112 -5.88 4.13 19.63
CA PRO A 112 -5.01 3.21 20.39
C PRO A 112 -5.77 2.10 21.12
N ASN A 113 -7.03 2.35 21.50
CA ASN A 113 -7.83 1.42 22.30
C ASN A 113 -8.70 0.46 21.48
N SER A 114 -8.74 0.58 20.14
CA SER A 114 -9.69 -0.19 19.32
C SER A 114 -9.11 -0.68 18.01
N TYR A 115 -8.61 0.22 17.16
CA TYR A 115 -8.31 -0.11 15.75
C TYR A 115 -6.90 0.27 15.30
N GLY A 116 -6.11 0.92 16.15
CA GLY A 116 -4.77 1.39 15.78
C GLY A 116 -4.80 2.52 14.75
N PHE A 117 -3.79 2.57 13.88
CA PHE A 117 -3.71 3.55 12.80
C PHE A 117 -4.71 3.23 11.68
N ARG A 118 -5.44 4.25 11.22
CA ARG A 118 -6.41 4.14 10.14
C ARG A 118 -6.15 5.23 9.12
N MET A 119 -6.11 4.83 7.85
CA MET A 119 -5.92 5.72 6.72
C MET A 119 -6.82 5.29 5.57
N GLU A 120 -7.56 6.24 5.02
CA GLU A 120 -8.48 6.03 3.91
C GLU A 120 -8.32 7.16 2.90
N ARG A 121 -8.23 6.82 1.61
CA ARG A 121 -8.24 7.83 0.54
C ARG A 121 -9.66 8.35 0.38
N VAL A 122 -9.83 9.66 0.46
CA VAL A 122 -11.11 10.30 0.17
C VAL A 122 -11.21 10.47 -1.35
N ALA A 123 -12.18 9.81 -1.96
CA ALA A 123 -12.49 10.03 -3.37
C ALA A 123 -12.88 11.50 -3.55
N SER A 124 -12.31 12.16 -4.56
CA SER A 124 -12.68 13.53 -4.92
C SER A 124 -14.09 13.53 -5.51
N THR A 125 -15.13 13.47 -4.67
CA THR A 125 -16.44 13.96 -5.10
C THR A 125 -16.28 15.46 -5.32
N PRO A 126 -16.63 16.00 -6.51
CA PRO A 126 -16.68 17.45 -6.68
C PRO A 126 -17.58 18.01 -5.57
N PRO A 127 -17.27 19.21 -5.03
CA PRO A 127 -18.13 19.82 -4.03
C PRO A 127 -19.53 19.89 -4.63
N SER A 128 -20.49 19.18 -4.02
CA SER A 128 -21.89 19.35 -4.37
C SER A 128 -22.16 20.83 -4.11
N ALA A 129 -22.41 21.58 -5.18
CA ALA A 129 -22.78 22.98 -5.09
C ALA A 129 -24.06 23.03 -4.24
N ALA A 130 -23.89 23.28 -2.94
CA ALA A 130 -25.00 23.56 -2.06
C ALA A 130 -25.74 24.75 -2.68
N GLN A 131 -26.96 24.47 -3.12
CA GLN A 131 -27.93 25.42 -3.64
C GLN A 131 -28.01 26.64 -2.71
N SER A 132 -27.41 27.75 -3.14
CA SER A 132 -27.87 29.07 -2.72
C SER A 132 -29.07 29.42 -3.60
N THR A 133 -30.25 28.89 -3.26
CA THR A 133 -31.50 29.44 -3.77
C THR A 133 -31.72 30.79 -3.08
N ASN A 134 -31.25 31.87 -3.70
CA ASN A 134 -31.78 33.20 -3.43
C ASN A 134 -33.25 33.20 -3.88
N THR A 135 -34.18 33.15 -2.93
CA THR A 135 -35.56 33.57 -3.18
C THR A 135 -35.59 35.09 -3.03
N GLU A 136 -35.41 35.77 -4.16
CA GLU A 136 -35.67 37.20 -4.30
C GLU A 136 -37.18 37.42 -4.19
N ALA A 137 -37.62 37.97 -3.06
CA ALA A 137 -38.98 38.41 -2.85
C ALA A 137 -39.22 39.66 -3.69
N SER A 138 -39.97 39.52 -4.79
CA SER A 138 -40.55 40.65 -5.50
C SER A 138 -41.63 41.30 -4.62
N ALA A 139 -41.43 42.58 -4.32
CA ALA A 139 -42.44 43.51 -3.84
C ALA A 139 -42.80 44.48 -4.98
#